data_AF-A0A0S8AX96-F1
#
_entry.id   AF-A0A0S8AX96-F1
#
_cell.length_a   1.000
_cell.length_b   1.000
_cell.length_c   1.000
_cell.angle_alpha   90.00
_cell.angle_beta   90.00
_cell.angle_gamma   90.00
#
_symmetry.space_group_name_H-M   'P 1'
#
loop_
_entity.id
_entity.type
_entity.pdbx_description
1 polymer ?
#
loop_
_entity_poly.entity_id
_entity_poly.type
_entity_poly.pdbx_seq_one_letter_code
_entity_poly.pdbx_strand_id
1 'polypeptide(L)'
;MFALIYDEHDFSKNQKPVISVHHSRETAEKALEKRMKKLKKRVWECDTRIVWVNGKVRPGDYLTSAQFSTWRPGEKVPAGEMYSDTD
;
A
#
# COMPACT_ATOMS: atom_id res chain seq x y z
N MET A 1 -3.63 -10.16 -4.65
CA MET A 1 -2.47 -9.52 -5.33
C MET A 1 -2.03 -8.33 -4.51
N PHE A 2 -0.82 -7.83 -4.70
CA PHE A 2 -0.35 -6.63 -3.99
C PHE A 2 -0.55 -5.40 -4.85
N ALA A 3 -1.02 -4.32 -4.26
CA ALA A 3 -1.12 -3.01 -4.90
C ALA A 3 -0.32 -1.99 -4.09
N LEU A 4 0.34 -1.10 -4.81
CA LEU A 4 0.94 0.11 -4.28
C LEU A 4 -0.10 1.22 -4.42
N ILE A 5 -0.65 1.69 -3.31
CA ILE A 5 -1.64 2.77 -3.31
C ILE A 5 -1.00 4.06 -2.79
N TYR A 6 -1.53 5.19 -3.26
CA TYR A 6 -1.25 6.49 -2.65
C TYR A 6 -2.25 6.72 -1.50
N ASP A 7 -1.73 6.99 -0.32
CA ASP A 7 -2.48 7.17 0.92
C ASP A 7 -1.86 8.31 1.73
N GLU A 8 -2.41 9.53 1.59
CA GLU A 8 -2.01 10.72 2.35
C GLU A 8 -2.53 10.70 3.80
N HIS A 9 -3.03 9.55 4.28
CA HIS A 9 -3.74 9.41 5.57
C HIS A 9 -4.95 10.36 5.74
N ASP A 10 -5.40 10.98 4.64
CA ASP A 10 -6.57 11.84 4.64
C ASP A 10 -7.84 10.98 4.66
N PHE A 11 -8.59 11.06 5.77
CA PHE A 11 -9.84 10.34 5.98
C PHE A 11 -10.98 10.83 5.09
N SER A 12 -10.89 12.05 4.53
CA SER A 12 -11.87 12.58 3.59
C SER A 12 -11.72 11.93 2.21
N LYS A 13 -10.49 11.51 1.86
CA LYS A 13 -10.19 10.78 0.62
C LYS A 13 -10.37 9.28 0.81
N ASN A 14 -11.62 8.82 0.72
CA ASN A 14 -11.96 7.39 0.82
C ASN A 14 -11.45 6.55 -0.39
N GLN A 15 -11.07 7.21 -1.48
CA GLN A 15 -10.52 6.57 -2.68
C GLN A 15 -9.00 6.70 -2.70
N LYS A 16 -8.32 5.55 -2.74
CA LYS A 16 -6.86 5.46 -2.76
C LYS A 16 -6.41 5.08 -4.18
N PRO A 17 -5.74 5.98 -4.92
CA PRO A 17 -5.33 5.68 -6.28
C PRO A 17 -4.21 4.65 -6.31
N VAL A 18 -4.32 3.71 -7.23
CA VAL A 18 -3.39 2.61 -7.41
C VAL A 18 -2.26 3.06 -8.31
N ILE A 19 -1.05 3.09 -7.76
CA ILE A 19 0.17 3.45 -8.47
C ILE A 19 0.66 2.27 -9.31
N SER A 20 0.66 1.06 -8.75
CA SER A 20 1.12 -0.14 -9.43
C SER A 20 0.59 -1.41 -8.77
N VAL A 21 0.55 -2.51 -9.52
CA VAL A 21 0.06 -3.82 -9.05
C VAL A 21 1.14 -4.88 -9.27
N HIS A 22 1.23 -5.80 -8.32
CA HIS A 22 2.33 -6.75 -8.18
C HIS A 22 1.79 -8.11 -7.74
N HIS A 23 2.42 -9.19 -8.21
CA HIS A 23 2.00 -10.54 -7.84
C HIS A 23 2.51 -10.96 -6.45
N SER A 24 3.66 -10.43 -6.03
CA SER A 24 4.30 -10.73 -4.74
C SER A 24 4.60 -9.46 -3.93
N ARG A 25 4.70 -9.60 -2.61
CA ARG A 25 5.06 -8.48 -1.70
C ARG A 25 6.45 -7.95 -2.01
N GLU A 26 7.42 -8.84 -2.21
CA GLU A 26 8.80 -8.48 -2.55
C GLU A 26 8.89 -7.59 -3.80
N THR A 27 8.05 -7.86 -4.82
CA THR A 27 8.00 -7.03 -6.03
C THR A 27 7.37 -5.65 -5.76
N ALA A 28 6.39 -5.58 -4.85
CA ALA A 28 5.79 -4.32 -4.42
C ALA A 28 6.77 -3.48 -3.58
N GLU A 29 7.56 -4.10 -2.69
CA GLU A 29 8.59 -3.45 -1.89
C GLU A 29 9.70 -2.86 -2.78
N LYS A 30 10.17 -3.63 -3.77
CA LYS A 30 11.12 -3.10 -4.77
C LYS A 30 10.55 -1.93 -5.56
N ALA A 31 9.25 -1.94 -5.87
CA ALA A 31 8.59 -0.82 -6.54
C ALA A 31 8.49 0.42 -5.65
N LEU A 32 8.21 0.22 -4.35
CA LEU A 32 8.22 1.28 -3.35
C LEU A 32 9.62 1.90 -3.22
N GLU A 33 10.67 1.11 -3.07
CA GLU A 33 12.05 1.59 -3.04
C GLU A 33 12.42 2.40 -4.29
N LYS A 34 12.03 1.91 -5.48
CA LYS A 34 12.25 2.65 -6.74
C LYS A 34 11.52 3.99 -6.73
N ARG A 35 10.29 4.05 -6.22
CA ARG A 35 9.52 5.29 -6.09
C ARG A 35 10.17 6.25 -5.10
N MET A 36 10.62 5.76 -3.94
CA MET A 36 11.35 6.54 -2.93
C MET A 36 12.60 7.19 -3.54
N LYS A 37 13.41 6.41 -4.28
CA LYS A 37 14.58 6.91 -4.99
C LYS A 37 14.22 7.97 -6.03
N LYS A 38 13.12 7.78 -6.77
CA LYS A 38 12.65 8.74 -7.78
C LYS A 38 12.17 10.06 -7.15
N LEU A 39 11.47 9.98 -6.03
CA LEU A 39 10.95 11.15 -5.31
C LEU A 39 11.98 11.80 -4.38
N LYS A 40 13.13 11.13 -4.13
CA LYS A 40 14.12 11.51 -3.11
C LYS A 40 13.51 11.71 -1.72
N LYS A 41 12.50 10.91 -1.39
CA LYS A 41 11.70 10.97 -0.16
C LYS A 41 11.81 9.67 0.62
N ARG A 42 11.64 9.72 1.94
CA ARG A 42 11.54 8.53 2.78
C ARG A 42 10.17 7.85 2.65
N VAL A 43 10.03 6.64 3.17
CA VAL A 43 8.83 5.81 2.96
C VAL A 43 7.57 6.49 3.49
N TRP A 44 7.67 7.13 4.66
CA TRP A 44 6.59 7.88 5.29
C TRP A 44 6.29 9.23 4.62
N GLU A 45 7.18 9.75 3.78
CA GLU A 45 6.97 10.99 3.02
C GLU A 45 6.45 10.73 1.61
N CYS A 46 6.42 9.45 1.18
CA CYS A 46 5.94 9.08 -0.13
C CYS A 46 4.41 8.94 -0.18
N ASP A 47 3.73 9.01 0.97
CA ASP A 47 2.29 8.75 1.12
C ASP A 47 1.89 7.48 0.33
N THR A 48 2.71 6.44 0.41
CA THR A 48 2.56 5.24 -0.44
C THR A 48 2.54 4.02 0.44
N ARG A 49 1.50 3.19 0.29
CA ARG A 49 1.31 1.98 1.09
C ARG A 49 1.21 0.75 0.21
N ILE A 50 1.80 -0.36 0.68
CA ILE A 50 1.61 -1.68 0.08
C ILE A 50 0.36 -2.28 0.72
N VAL A 51 -0.59 -2.69 -0.10
CA VAL A 51 -1.84 -3.32 0.36
C VAL A 51 -2.11 -4.59 -0.42
N TRP A 52 -2.76 -5.53 0.22
CA TRP A 52 -3.30 -6.72 -0.41
C TRP A 52 -4.71 -6.42 -0.97
N VAL A 53 -4.94 -6.80 -2.22
CA VAL A 53 -6.23 -6.64 -2.91
C VAL A 53 -6.77 -8.01 -3.28
N ASN A 54 -8.01 -8.26 -2.88
CA ASN A 54 -8.74 -9.50 -3.17
C ASN A 54 -9.62 -9.30 -4.42
N GLY A 55 -8.99 -9.06 -5.57
CA GLY A 55 -9.69 -8.80 -6.83
C GLY A 55 -8.74 -8.38 -7.94
N LYS A 56 -9.28 -8.16 -9.16
CA LYS A 56 -8.52 -7.58 -10.28
C LYS A 56 -8.49 -6.06 -10.15
N VAL A 57 -7.29 -5.50 -10.05
CA VAL A 57 -7.04 -4.06 -10.01
C VAL A 57 -5.94 -3.71 -11.02
N ARG A 58 -6.00 -2.51 -11.61
CA ARG A 58 -4.97 -2.02 -12.54
C ARG A 58 -4.35 -0.73 -12.02
N PRO A 59 -3.14 -0.37 -12.50
CA PRO A 59 -2.58 0.95 -12.25
C PRO A 59 -3.52 2.04 -12.78
N GLY A 60 -3.77 3.08 -11.98
CA GLY A 60 -4.72 4.16 -12.29
C GLY A 60 -6.15 3.93 -11.79
N ASP A 61 -6.49 2.73 -11.33
CA ASP A 61 -7.75 2.49 -10.61
C ASP A 61 -7.74 3.17 -9.24
N TYR A 62 -8.92 3.28 -8.64
CA TYR A 62 -9.11 3.73 -7.27
C TYR A 62 -9.66 2.59 -6.43
N LEU A 63 -9.06 2.38 -5.27
CA LEU A 63 -9.54 1.41 -4.29
C LEU A 63 -10.16 2.12 -3.10
N THR A 64 -11.30 1.63 -2.64
CA THR A 64 -11.82 1.99 -1.32
C THR A 64 -11.23 1.10 -0.25
N SER A 65 -11.28 1.55 1.00
CA SER A 65 -10.82 0.80 2.18
C SER A 65 -11.50 -0.57 2.36
N ALA A 66 -12.65 -0.82 1.73
CA ALA A 66 -13.30 -2.13 1.69
C ALA A 66 -12.69 -3.10 0.65
N GLN A 67 -11.95 -2.59 -0.34
CA GLN A 67 -11.42 -3.38 -1.45
C GLN A 67 -9.99 -3.88 -1.22
N PHE A 68 -9.31 -3.36 -0.21
CA PHE A 68 -7.95 -3.77 0.14
C PHE A 68 -7.83 -4.06 1.63
N SER A 69 -6.80 -4.81 1.98
CA SER A 69 -6.39 -5.07 3.34
C SER A 69 -4.91 -4.76 3.46
N THR A 70 -4.46 -4.27 4.60
CA THR A 70 -3.02 -4.03 4.83
C THR A 70 -2.21 -5.33 4.67
N TRP A 71 -2.79 -6.45 5.09
CA TRP A 71 -2.14 -7.75 5.10
C TRP A 71 -2.91 -8.76 4.26
N ARG A 72 -2.18 -9.64 3.56
CA ARG A 72 -2.79 -10.81 2.93
C ARG A 72 -3.30 -11.76 4.01
N PRO A 73 -4.49 -12.36 3.87
CA PRO A 73 -4.99 -13.34 4.85
C PRO A 73 -4.00 -14.49 5.02
N GLY A 74 -3.57 -14.73 6.27
CA GLY A 74 -2.58 -15.76 6.62
C GLY A 74 -1.11 -15.32 6.53
N GLU A 75 -0.82 -14.07 6.15
CA GLU A 75 0.54 -13.55 6.14
C GLU A 75 1.01 -13.20 7.56
N LYS A 76 2.27 -13.55 7.87
CA LYS A 76 2.86 -13.28 9.17
C LYS A 76 3.12 -11.78 9.30
N VAL A 77 2.28 -11.08 10.05
CA VAL A 77 2.49 -9.67 10.39
C VAL A 77 3.79 -9.57 11.20
N PRO A 78 4.80 -8.79 10.77
CA PRO A 78 6.00 -8.58 11.55
C PRO A 78 5.65 -7.83 12.84
N ALA A 79 6.24 -8.25 13.96
CA ALA A 79 5.88 -7.77 15.31
C ALA A 79 6.02 -6.24 15.48
N GLY A 80 6.81 -5.57 14.64
CA GLY A 80 6.99 -4.11 14.64
C GLY A 80 5.86 -3.29 14.01
N GLU A 81 4.95 -3.90 13.23
CA GLU A 81 3.77 -3.23 12.66
C GLU A 81 2.46 -3.62 13.38
N MET A 82 2.58 -4.32 14.53
CA MET A 82 1.44 -4.74 15.35
C MET A 82 0.83 -3.59 16.17
N TYR A 83 1.53 -2.47 16.27
CA TYR A 83 1.04 -1.28 16.96
C TYR A 83 0.30 -0.40 15.96
N SER A 84 -1.01 -0.64 15.88
CA SER A 84 -1.95 0.43 15.60
C SER A 84 -1.65 1.55 16.60
N ASP A 85 -1.38 2.75 16.09
CA ASP A 85 -1.26 3.97 16.88
C ASP A 85 -2.56 4.13 17.69
N THR A 86 -2.54 3.62 18.92
CA THR A 86 -3.54 3.88 19.95
C THR A 86 -2.93 4.98 20.79
N ASP A 87 -3.29 6.21 20.49
CA ASP A 87 -3.35 7.32 21.46
C ASP A 87 -4.81 7.51 21.88
#